data_AF-A0A1Y5PRU4-F1
#
_entry.id   AF-A0A1Y5PRU4-F1
#
_cell.length_a   1.000
_cell.length_b   1.000
_cell.length_c   1.000
_cell.angle_alpha   90.00
_cell.angle_beta   90.00
_cell.angle_gamma   90.00
#
_symmetry.space_group_name_H-M   'P 1'
#
loop_
_entity.id
_entity.type
_entity.pdbx_description
1 polymer ?
#
loop_
_entity_poly.entity_id
_entity_poly.type
_entity_poly.pdbx_seq_one_letter_code
_entity_poly.pdbx_strand_id
1 'polypeptide(L)' 'MADSEQDKIAIRAVRDQLRVTLAELDRLEIRMAGNEVNAAIEVLNDRLGEQADPAEIERLQRRHFSN' A
#
# COMPACT_ATOMS: atom_id res chain seq x y z
N MET A 1 24.84 -9.19 6.87
CA MET A 1 23.80 -8.65 7.76
C MET A 1 23.52 -7.15 7.56
N ALA A 2 24.30 -6.41 6.76
CA ALA A 2 24.00 -5.02 6.41
C ALA A 2 22.97 -4.88 5.25
N ASP A 3 22.98 -5.83 4.30
CA ASP A 3 22.04 -5.87 3.17
C ASP A 3 20.57 -5.82 3.61
N SER A 4 20.19 -6.55 4.67
CA SER A 4 18.79 -6.69 5.05
C SER A 4 18.13 -5.41 5.59
N GLU A 5 18.89 -4.50 6.21
CA GLU A 5 18.33 -3.25 6.74
C GLU A 5 18.26 -2.16 5.68
N GLN A 6 19.26 -2.07 4.79
CA GLN A 6 19.18 -1.20 3.62
C GLN A 6 18.05 -1.62 2.68
N ASP A 7 17.85 -2.92 2.47
CA ASP A 7 16.73 -3.45 1.70
C ASP A 7 15.39 -3.09 2.31
N LYS A 8 15.23 -3.23 3.63
CA LYS A 8 13.99 -2.81 4.32
C LYS A 8 13.74 -1.32 4.18
N ILE A 9 14.79 -0.48 4.28
CA ILE A 9 14.67 0.97 4.06
C ILE A 9 14.19 1.26 2.63
N ALA A 10 14.78 0.60 1.64
CA ALA A 10 14.38 0.77 0.24
C ALA A 10 12.92 0.32 0.00
N ILE A 11 12.52 -0.83 0.58
CA ILE A 11 11.14 -1.33 0.48
C ILE A 11 10.16 -0.35 1.14
N ARG A 12 10.49 0.22 2.31
CA ARG A 12 9.67 1.25 2.96
C ARG A 12 9.53 2.50 2.10
N ALA A 13 10.62 2.97 1.49
CA ALA A 13 10.58 4.14 0.62
C ALA A 13 9.67 3.94 -0.60
N VAL A 14 9.71 2.75 -1.23
CA VAL A 14 8.80 2.40 -2.33
C VAL A 14 7.35 2.34 -1.85
N ARG A 15 7.09 1.70 -0.70
CA ARG A 15 5.75 1.63 -0.12
C ARG A 15 5.16 3.01 0.14
N ASP A 16 5.95 3.91 0.73
CA ASP A 16 5.48 5.24 1.09
C ASP A 16 5.18 6.08 -0.16
N GLN A 17 5.97 5.93 -1.23
CA GLN A 17 5.65 6.53 -2.53
C GLN A 17 4.35 5.97 -3.12
N LEU A 18 4.12 4.65 -3.02
CA LEU A 18 2.88 4.03 -3.48
C LEU A 18 1.66 4.51 -2.69
N ARG A 19 1.79 4.76 -1.38
CA ARG A 19 0.72 5.36 -0.56
C ARG A 19 0.33 6.75 -1.04
N VAL A 20 1.30 7.58 -1.42
CA VAL A 20 1.04 8.89 -2.04
C VAL A 20 0.30 8.73 -3.36
N THR A 21 0.75 7.79 -4.21
CA THR A 21 0.06 7.49 -5.47
C THR A 21 -1.37 7.02 -5.25
N LEU A 22 -1.62 6.14 -4.26
CA LEU A 22 -2.95 5.65 -3.93
C LEU A 22 -3.87 6.81 -3.51
N ALA A 23 -3.38 7.72 -2.67
CA ALA A 23 -4.16 8.90 -2.26
C ALA A 23 -4.56 9.79 -3.44
N GLU A 24 -3.69 9.92 -4.45
CA GLU A 24 -3.99 10.68 -5.66
C GLU A 24 -5.00 9.95 -6.57
N LEU A 25 -4.86 8.63 -6.73
CA LEU A 25 -5.81 7.81 -7.49
C LEU A 25 -7.19 7.81 -6.84
N ASP A 26 -7.25 7.77 -5.52
CA ASP A 26 -8.46 7.93 -4.73
C ASP A 26 -9.11 9.30 -4.94
N ARG A 27 -8.31 10.37 -4.96
CA ARG A 27 -8.78 11.74 -5.21
C ARG A 27 -9.38 11.90 -6.61
N LEU A 28 -8.86 11.16 -7.59
CA LEU A 28 -9.31 11.16 -8.98
C LEU A 28 -10.39 10.11 -9.28
N GLU A 29 -10.81 9.33 -8.28
CA GLU A 29 -11.80 8.24 -8.41
C GLU A 29 -11.38 7.15 -9.44
N ILE A 30 -10.08 6.95 -9.65
CA ILE A 30 -9.53 5.95 -10.59
C ILE A 30 -9.42 4.60 -9.89
N ARG A 31 -10.56 3.90 -9.77
CA ARG A 31 -10.70 2.68 -8.96
C ARG A 31 -9.78 1.52 -9.37
N MET A 32 -9.69 1.21 -10.66
CA MET A 32 -8.90 0.06 -11.13
C MET A 32 -7.40 0.23 -10.82
N ALA A 33 -6.84 1.41 -11.08
CA ALA A 33 -5.45 1.68 -10.74
C ALA A 33 -5.23 1.75 -9.22
N GLY A 34 -6.20 2.29 -8.47
CA GLY A 34 -6.15 2.31 -7.00
C GLY A 34 -6.06 0.91 -6.40
N ASN A 35 -6.85 -0.04 -6.92
CA ASN A 35 -6.83 -1.44 -6.47
C ASN A 35 -5.45 -2.09 -6.70
N GLU A 36 -4.83 -1.89 -7.87
CA GLU A 36 -3.51 -2.42 -8.19
C GLU A 36 -2.42 -1.84 -7.27
N VAL A 37 -2.45 -0.53 -7.03
CA VAL A 37 -1.51 0.13 -6.12
C VAL A 37 -1.69 -0.36 -4.69
N ASN A 38 -2.92 -0.58 -4.25
CA ASN A 38 -3.20 -1.14 -2.92
C ASN A 38 -2.65 -2.57 -2.78
N ALA A 39 -2.88 -3.44 -3.76
CA ALA A 39 -2.32 -4.79 -3.76
C ALA A 39 -0.78 -4.80 -3.72
N ALA A 40 -0.13 -3.87 -4.43
CA ALA A 40 1.32 -3.71 -4.36
C ALA A 40 1.79 -3.31 -2.95
N ILE A 41 1.08 -2.41 -2.26
CA ILE A 41 1.40 -2.01 -0.87
C ILE A 41 1.29 -3.20 0.08
N GLU A 42 0.27 -4.05 -0.08
CA GLU A 42 0.09 -5.27 0.73
C GLU A 42 1.29 -6.22 0.59
N VAL A 43 1.75 -6.47 -0.64
CA VAL A 43 2.94 -7.31 -0.88
C VAL A 43 4.20 -6.73 -0.23
N LEU A 44 4.37 -5.40 -0.21
CA LEU A 44 5.52 -4.77 0.43
C LEU A 44 5.44 -4.83 1.96
N ASN A 45 4.23 -4.71 2.53
CA ASN A 45 3.98 -4.89 3.95
C ASN A 45 4.31 -6.31 4.42
N ASP A 46 3.88 -7.31 3.67
CA ASP A 46 4.21 -8.72 3.94
C ASP A 46 5.73 -8.96 3.91
N ARG A 47 6.44 -8.38 2.93
CA ARG A 47 7.90 -8.45 2.84
C ARG A 47 8.62 -7.79 4.02
N LEU A 48 8.04 -6.73 4.58
CA LEU A 48 8.60 -6.03 5.74
C LEU A 48 8.28 -6.73 7.06
N GLY A 49 7.31 -7.67 7.08
CA GLY A 49 6.71 -8.18 8.31
C GLY A 49 5.91 -7.12 9.06
N GLU A 50 5.57 -6.01 8.38
CA GLU A 50 4.79 -4.91 8.90
C GLU A 50 3.36 -5.10 8.39
N GLN A 51 2.58 -5.95 9.06
CA GLN A 51 1.19 -6.19 8.66
C GLN A 51 0.41 -4.88 8.60
N ALA A 52 -0.35 -4.70 7.51
CA ALA A 52 -1.34 -3.63 7.43
C ALA A 52 -2.38 -3.83 8.54
N ASP A 53 -2.76 -2.75 9.22
CA ASP A 53 -3.83 -2.79 10.20
C ASP A 53 -5.11 -3.28 9.49
N PRO A 54 -5.75 -4.37 9.96
CA PRO A 54 -7.01 -4.86 9.40
C PRO A 54 -8.08 -3.75 9.30
N ALA A 55 -8.06 -2.77 10.19
CA ALA A 55 -8.97 -1.61 10.16
C ALA A 55 -8.66 -0.63 9.00
N GLU A 56 -7.46 -0.63 8.46
CA GLU A 56 -7.06 0.15 7.29
C GLU A 56 -7.51 -0.55 6.00
N ILE A 57 -7.36 -1.88 5.93
CA ILE A 57 -7.87 -2.71 4.82
C ILE A 57 -9.39 -2.60 4.71
N GLU A 58 -10.11 -2.74 5.83
CA GLU A 58 -11.56 -2.67 5.83
C GLU A 58 -12.09 -1.27 5.45
N ARG A 59 -11.37 -0.21 5.81
CA ARG A 59 -11.68 1.17 5.38
C ARG A 59 -11.48 1.34 3.87
N LEU A 60 -10.40 0.79 3.31
CA LEU A 60 -10.12 0.83 1.87
C LEU A 60 -11.15 0.01 1.08
N GLN A 61 -11.50 -1.18 1.57
CA GLN A 61 -12.52 -2.02 0.95
C GLN A 61 -13.89 -1.34 0.92
N ARG A 62 -14.32 -0.74 2.04
CA ARG A 62 -15.59 0.00 2.10
C ARG A 62 -15.61 1.22 1.19
N ARG A 63 -14.49 1.95 1.09
CA ARG A 63 -14.40 3.16 0.26
C ARG A 63 -14.48 2.87 -1.24
N HIS A 64 -14.01 1.71 -1.69
CA HIS A 64 -13.82 1.41 -3.12
C HIS A 64 -14.80 0.37 -3.70
N PHE A 65 -15.34 -0.52 -2.86
CA PHE A 65 -16.14 -1.67 -3.31
C PHE A 65 -17.60 -1.68 -2.81
N SER A 66 -17.97 -0.77 -1.92
CA SER A 66 -19.39 -0.61 -1.53
C SER A 66 -20.05 0.46 -2.39
N ASN A 67 -20.60 0.03 -3.54
CA ASN A 67 -21.68 0.73 -4.24
C ASN A 67 -23.02 0.25 -3.70
#